data_AF-A0A2V5NS54-F1
#
_entry.id   AF-A0A2V5NS54-F1
#
_cell.length_a   1.000
_cell.length_b   1.000
_cell.length_c   1.000
_cell.angle_alpha   90.00
_cell.angle_beta   90.00
_cell.angle_gamma   90.00
#
_symmetry.space_group_name_H-M   'P 1'
#
loop_
_entity.id
_entity.type
_entity.pdbx_description
1 polymer ?
#
loop_
_entity_poly.entity_id
_entity_poly.type
_entity_poly.pdbx_seq_one_letter_code
_entity_poly.pdbx_strand_id
1 'polypeptide(L)'
;MYRSAKTTLIGDALVRFSKTGDFELTVSKGPGITLLSIRQDAAFAEVKGAFARQGWSGPVEQAPAQLRGWLGLRDQFLHVPDQKTLRYNSGSETFLFRF
;
A
#
# COMPACT_ATOMS: atom_id res chain seq x y z
N MET A 1 -2.01 8.72 -5.24
CA MET A 1 -3.10 8.33 -6.14
C MET A 1 -2.98 6.86 -6.47
N TYR A 2 -4.08 6.11 -6.33
CA TYR A 2 -4.21 4.75 -6.82
C TYR A 2 -5.36 4.68 -7.82
N ARG A 3 -5.23 3.83 -8.83
CA ARG A 3 -6.25 3.61 -9.86
C ARG A 3 -6.30 2.14 -10.24
N SER A 4 -7.51 1.62 -10.34
CA SER A 4 -7.84 0.34 -10.99
C SER A 4 -8.99 0.56 -11.97
N ALA A 5 -9.43 -0.51 -12.64
CA ALA A 5 -10.57 -0.45 -13.57
C ALA A 5 -11.87 0.06 -12.92
N LYS A 6 -12.07 -0.18 -11.62
CA LYS A 6 -13.34 0.12 -10.92
C LYS A 6 -13.21 1.22 -9.86
N THR A 7 -12.00 1.65 -9.53
CA THR A 7 -11.80 2.55 -8.39
C THR A 7 -10.60 3.45 -8.58
N THR A 8 -10.78 4.72 -8.24
CA THR A 8 -9.70 5.70 -8.12
C THR A 8 -9.67 6.21 -6.68
N LEU A 9 -8.48 6.22 -6.09
CA LEU A 9 -8.22 6.72 -4.74
C LEU A 9 -7.24 7.89 -4.81
N ILE A 10 -7.67 9.03 -4.30
CA ILE A 10 -6.85 10.24 -4.17
C ILE A 10 -6.93 10.67 -2.72
N GLY A 11 -5.77 10.96 -2.13
CA GLY A 11 -5.64 11.28 -0.72
C GLY A 11 -4.18 11.39 -0.31
N ASP A 12 -3.98 11.68 0.97
CA ASP A 12 -2.66 11.75 1.58
C ASP A 12 -2.15 10.35 1.88
N ALA A 13 -0.84 10.17 1.75
CA ALA A 13 -0.16 8.91 2.03
C ALA A 13 0.98 9.14 3.03
N LEU A 14 0.92 8.47 4.17
CA LEU A 14 2.03 8.36 5.10
C LEU A 14 2.72 7.02 4.86
N VAL A 15 4.01 7.07 4.52
CA VAL A 15 4.84 5.89 4.28
C VAL A 15 5.96 5.85 5.30
N ARG A 16 6.15 4.71 5.95
CA ARG A 16 7.27 4.45 6.85
C ARG A 16 7.86 3.10 6.50
N PHE A 17 9.18 3.02 6.48
CA PHE A 17 9.88 1.75 6.31
C PHE A 17 11.17 1.75 7.10
N SER A 18 11.63 0.56 7.48
CA SER A 18 12.86 0.36 8.24
C SER A 18 13.91 -0.35 7.39
N LYS A 19 15.19 -0.26 7.79
CA LYS A 19 16.28 -1.04 7.16
C LYS A 19 16.12 -2.55 7.36
N THR A 20 15.36 -2.95 8.38
CA THR A 20 15.02 -4.36 8.66
C THR A 20 13.87 -4.86 7.78
N GLY A 21 13.30 -3.99 6.94
CA GLY A 21 12.28 -4.36 5.96
C GLY A 21 10.85 -4.32 6.50
N ASP A 22 10.61 -3.65 7.62
CA ASP A 22 9.24 -3.33 8.04
C ASP A 22 8.70 -2.22 7.15
N PHE A 23 7.42 -2.28 6.81
CA PHE A 23 6.76 -1.29 5.98
C PHE A 23 5.36 -0.99 6.52
N GLU A 24 5.06 0.30 6.63
CA GLU A 24 3.76 0.84 6.98
C GLU A 24 3.31 1.84 5.91
N LEU A 25 2.09 1.67 5.42
CA LEU A 25 1.42 2.62 4.54
C LEU A 25 0.06 2.97 5.14
N THR A 26 -0.22 4.26 5.30
CA THR A 26 -1.56 4.74 5.61
C THR A 26 -2.01 5.70 4.51
N VAL A 27 -3.18 5.44 3.93
CA VAL A 27 -3.84 6.33 2.97
C VAL A 27 -5.08 6.92 3.60
N SER A 28 -5.22 8.24 3.59
CA SER A 28 -6.34 8.97 4.17
C SER A 28 -6.97 9.96 3.19
N LYS A 29 -8.25 10.27 3.37
CA LYS A 29 -8.95 11.30 2.57
C LYS A 29 -8.82 12.71 3.18
N GLY A 30 -8.30 12.78 4.41
CA GLY A 30 -8.30 13.97 5.25
C GLY A 30 -8.26 13.56 6.73
N PRO A 31 -8.30 14.52 7.66
CA PRO A 31 -8.19 14.26 9.09
C PRO A 31 -9.21 13.22 9.57
N GLY A 32 -8.72 12.15 10.22
CA GLY A 32 -9.56 11.11 10.84
C GLY A 32 -10.16 10.07 9.89
N ILE A 33 -10.01 10.18 8.57
CA ILE A 33 -10.59 9.23 7.60
C ILE A 33 -9.48 8.37 6.97
N THR A 34 -9.19 7.24 7.62
CA THR A 34 -8.27 6.22 7.08
C THR A 34 -9.01 5.34 6.07
N LEU A 35 -8.55 5.36 4.83
CA LEU A 35 -9.10 4.57 3.74
C LEU A 35 -8.44 3.19 3.65
N LEU A 36 -7.13 3.16 3.90
CA LEU A 36 -6.31 1.95 3.88
C LEU A 36 -5.16 2.10 4.86
N SER A 37 -4.88 1.05 5.62
CA SER A 37 -3.66 0.90 6.41
C SER A 37 -3.06 -0.45 6.11
N ILE A 38 -1.77 -0.47 5.81
CA ILE A 38 -0.98 -1.68 5.58
C ILE A 38 0.17 -1.67 6.56
N ARG A 39 0.37 -2.80 7.23
CA ARG A 39 1.59 -3.10 7.96
C ARG A 39 2.11 -4.44 7.46
N GLN A 40 3.37 -4.50 7.05
CA GLN A 40 3.95 -5.73 6.54
C GLN A 40 5.44 -5.81 6.81
N ASP A 41 5.93 -7.04 6.92
CA ASP A 41 7.34 -7.39 6.90
C ASP A 41 7.62 -8.29 5.68
N ALA A 42 8.69 -9.09 5.72
CA ALA A 42 9.04 -9.98 4.63
C ALA A 42 8.08 -11.17 4.44
N ALA A 43 7.40 -11.60 5.50
CA ALA A 43 6.61 -12.83 5.53
C ALA A 43 5.12 -12.56 5.77
N PHE A 44 4.77 -11.58 6.59
CA PHE A 44 3.42 -11.31 7.03
C PHE A 44 2.96 -9.91 6.67
N ALA A 45 1.66 -9.78 6.42
CA ALA A 45 1.01 -8.50 6.19
C ALA A 45 -0.35 -8.44 6.88
N GLU A 46 -0.69 -7.25 7.34
CA GLU A 46 -2.00 -6.86 7.84
C GLU A 46 -2.48 -5.66 7.03
N VAL A 47 -3.73 -5.75 6.56
CA VAL A 47 -4.40 -4.71 5.77
C VAL A 47 -5.74 -4.39 6.42
N LYS A 48 -5.96 -3.12 6.71
CA LYS A 48 -7.16 -2.58 7.38
C LYS A 48 -7.73 -1.38 6.61
N GLY A 49 -8.96 -1.00 6.92
CA GLY A 49 -9.60 0.21 6.41
C GLY A 49 -10.74 -0.07 5.41
N ALA A 50 -11.43 1.00 5.02
CA ALA A 50 -12.64 0.91 4.19
C ALA A 50 -12.42 0.22 2.84
N PHE A 51 -11.22 0.36 2.26
CA PHE A 51 -10.85 -0.31 1.00
C PHE A 51 -10.63 -1.81 1.15
N ALA A 52 -10.30 -2.28 2.35
CA ALA A 52 -10.07 -3.68 2.62
C ALA A 52 -11.37 -4.47 2.90
N ARG A 53 -12.54 -3.81 2.89
CA ARG A 53 -13.88 -4.31 3.25
C ARG A 53 -13.98 -4.96 4.64
N GLN A 54 -13.32 -6.11 4.83
CA GLN A 54 -13.24 -6.84 6.11
C GLN A 54 -11.83 -6.82 6.72
N GLY A 55 -10.87 -6.17 6.07
CA GLY A 55 -9.47 -6.30 6.45
C GLY A 55 -8.95 -7.71 6.14
N TRP A 56 -7.63 -7.86 6.11
CA TRP A 56 -7.00 -9.17 5.91
C TRP A 56 -5.67 -9.19 6.66
N SER A 57 -5.31 -10.34 7.21
CA SER A 57 -4.01 -10.55 7.84
C SER A 57 -3.53 -11.97 7.57
N GLY A 58 -2.24 -12.13 7.29
CA GLY A 58 -1.65 -13.45 7.06
C GLY A 58 -0.34 -13.40 6.26
N PRO A 59 0.14 -14.57 5.83
CA PRO A 59 1.34 -14.67 5.00
C PRO A 59 1.15 -13.96 3.66
N VAL A 60 2.13 -13.14 3.24
CA VAL A 60 2.05 -12.32 2.01
C VAL A 60 1.72 -13.16 0.78
N GLU A 61 2.26 -14.38 0.69
CA GLU A 61 2.01 -15.31 -0.43
C GLU A 61 0.55 -15.76 -0.54
N GLN A 62 -0.17 -15.79 0.59
CA GLN A 62 -1.58 -16.18 0.68
C GLN A 62 -2.52 -14.98 0.58
N ALA A 63 -2.00 -13.79 0.32
CA ALA A 63 -2.82 -12.59 0.19
C ALA A 63 -3.83 -12.72 -0.96
N PRO A 64 -5.09 -12.30 -0.74
CA PRO A 64 -6.08 -12.17 -1.79
C PRO A 64 -5.51 -11.41 -2.98
N ALA A 65 -5.84 -11.83 -4.21
CA ALA A 65 -5.30 -11.24 -5.43
C ALA A 65 -5.45 -9.70 -5.49
N GLN A 66 -6.54 -9.18 -4.91
CA GLN A 66 -6.87 -7.76 -4.83
C GLN A 66 -5.92 -6.94 -3.95
N LEU A 67 -5.17 -7.59 -3.04
CA LEU A 67 -4.21 -6.95 -2.15
C LEU A 67 -2.77 -7.06 -2.65
N ARG A 68 -2.49 -7.92 -3.64
CA ARG A 68 -1.12 -8.18 -4.12
C ARG A 68 -0.43 -6.92 -4.63
N GLY A 69 -1.14 -6.06 -5.38
CA GLY A 69 -0.59 -4.78 -5.83
C GLY A 69 -0.22 -3.86 -4.66
N TRP A 70 -1.07 -3.81 -3.64
CA TRP A 70 -0.81 -3.03 -2.43
C TRP A 70 0.37 -3.55 -1.61
N LEU A 71 0.50 -4.87 -1.46
CA LEU A 71 1.61 -5.47 -0.72
C LEU A 71 2.95 -5.30 -1.45
N GLY A 72 2.94 -5.37 -2.78
CA GLY A 72 4.14 -5.16 -3.60
C GLY A 72 4.78 -3.76 -3.46
N LEU A 73 4.07 -2.78 -2.88
CA LEU A 73 4.63 -1.44 -2.64
C LEU A 73 5.83 -1.45 -1.70
N ARG A 74 5.90 -2.40 -0.74
CA ARG A 74 7.02 -2.50 0.19
C ARG A 74 8.35 -2.56 -0.56
N ASP A 75 8.45 -3.49 -1.50
CA ASP A 75 9.70 -3.66 -2.25
C ASP A 75 10.00 -2.42 -3.08
N GLN A 76 8.98 -1.77 -3.66
CA GLN A 76 9.19 -0.54 -4.41
C GLN A 76 9.79 0.57 -3.54
N PHE A 77 9.26 0.79 -2.34
CA PHE A 77 9.79 1.81 -1.42
C PHE A 77 11.18 1.47 -0.87
N LEU A 78 11.44 0.18 -0.59
CA LEU A 78 12.74 -0.26 -0.09
C LEU A 78 13.86 -0.14 -1.14
N HIS A 79 13.55 -0.31 -2.43
CA HIS A 79 14.54 -0.21 -3.51
C HIS A 79 14.85 1.23 -3.93
N VAL A 80 13.92 2.18 -3.75
CA VAL A 80 14.08 3.58 -4.17
C VAL A 80 13.71 4.58 -3.06
N PRO A 81 14.40 4.57 -1.91
CA PRO A 81 14.03 5.37 -0.74
C PRO A 81 14.09 6.90 -0.98
N ASP A 82 14.93 7.36 -1.91
CA ASP A 82 15.18 8.79 -2.15
C ASP A 82 14.38 9.38 -3.34
N GLN A 83 13.46 8.62 -3.93
CA GLN A 83 12.66 9.12 -5.06
C GLN A 83 11.53 10.04 -4.59
N LYS A 84 11.48 11.26 -5.16
CA LYS A 84 10.38 12.22 -4.98
C LYS A 84 9.05 11.76 -5.58
N THR A 85 9.08 10.76 -6.47
CA THR A 85 7.88 10.20 -7.09
C THR A 85 8.07 8.71 -7.30
N LEU A 86 7.14 7.93 -6.75
CA LEU A 86 7.07 6.50 -6.98
C LEU A 86 5.88 6.19 -7.90
N ARG A 87 6.14 5.57 -9.04
CA ARG A 87 5.10 5.02 -9.93
C ARG A 87 5.28 3.52 -10.04
N TYR A 88 4.26 2.77 -9.67
CA TYR A 88 4.25 1.31 -9.70
C TYR A 88 2.99 0.81 -10.42
N ASN A 89 3.16 -0.15 -11.33
CA ASN A 89 2.04 -0.78 -12.04
C ASN A 89 2.02 -2.27 -11.66
N SER A 90 0.85 -2.76 -11.24
CA SER A 90 0.62 -4.16 -10.90
C SER A 90 -0.61 -4.64 -11.66
N GLY A 91 -0.40 -5.34 -12.78
CA GLY A 91 -1.49 -5.70 -13.69
C GLY A 91 -2.24 -4.46 -14.19
N SER A 92 -3.55 -4.39 -13.92
CA SER A 92 -4.41 -3.25 -14.25
C SER A 92 -4.42 -2.14 -13.19
N GLU A 93 -3.65 -2.29 -12.11
CA GLU A 93 -3.55 -1.31 -11.03
C GLU A 93 -2.36 -0.37 -11.26
N THR A 94 -2.57 0.91 -10.99
CA THR A 94 -1.53 1.94 -11.03
C THR A 94 -1.47 2.66 -9.70
N PHE A 95 -0.27 2.72 -9.14
CA PHE A 95 0.07 3.44 -7.92
C PHE A 95 0.98 4.60 -8.26
N LEU A 96 0.68 5.77 -7.73
CA LEU A 96 1.45 6.99 -7.91
C LEU A 96 1.54 7.76 -6.59
N PHE A 97 2.73 7.84 -6.03
CA PHE A 97 3.05 8.62 -4.85
C PHE A 97 3.96 9.78 -5.24
N ARG A 98 3.73 10.95 -4.64
CA ARG A 98 4.52 12.17 -4.83
C ARG A 98 4.81 12.72 -3.45
N PHE A 99 6.09 12.96 -3.15
CA PHE A 99 6.59 13.42 -1.85
C PHE A 99 7.28 14.77 -2.00
#